data_AF-A0A5J6MP89-F1
#
_entry.id   AF-A0A5J6MP89-F1
#
_cell.length_a   1.000
_cell.length_b   1.000
_cell.length_c   1.000
_cell.angle_alpha   90.00
_cell.angle_beta   90.00
_cell.angle_gamma   90.00
#
_symmetry.space_group_name_H-M   'P 1'
#
loop_
_entity.id
_entity.type
_entity.pdbx_description
1 polymer ?
#
loop_
_entity_poly.entity_id
_entity_poly.type
_entity_poly.pdbx_seq_one_letter_code
_entity_poly.pdbx_strand_id
1 'polypeptide(L)'
;MLKQFIERYLEPGESLGEVIFGLIMLLTFTLGASVLAGLDIITARHIILAAIGCNLAWGIIDAAMFVMGSLFLRAQLSRFHRLMQEAKDHKTGIAAIRRVIDRRYGEFSAPEDVDHLAEGIYRTMKGRRRLRARVKRDDLMGALIVFALVAGPSLPPALPFLFVDDPFVAIRLSNAILIGMLFLAGFRWAHYTDVNPWWAGGLLSLFSVALVAVAIALGG
;
A
#
# COMPACT_ATOMS: atom_id res chain seq x y z
N MET A 1 7.01 -9.92 -16.28
CA MET A 1 8.13 -10.21 -15.35
C MET A 1 8.09 -9.33 -14.09
N LEU A 2 8.13 -7.99 -14.20
CA LEU A 2 8.07 -7.09 -13.03
C LEU A 2 6.77 -7.24 -12.20
N LYS A 3 5.61 -7.32 -12.86
CA LYS A 3 4.30 -7.53 -12.22
C LYS A 3 4.26 -8.80 -11.34
N GLN A 4 4.68 -9.93 -11.89
CA GLN A 4 4.76 -11.22 -11.18
C GLN A 4 5.77 -11.19 -10.01
N PHE A 5 6.80 -10.36 -10.11
CA PHE A 5 7.76 -10.19 -9.02
C PHE A 5 7.17 -9.38 -7.86
N ILE A 6 6.38 -8.34 -8.16
CA ILE A 6 5.69 -7.53 -7.14
C ILE A 6 4.59 -8.36 -6.45
N GLU A 7 3.74 -9.04 -7.22
CA GLU A 7 2.64 -9.88 -6.71
C GLU A 7 3.14 -11.08 -5.87
N ARG A 8 4.44 -11.40 -5.94
CA ARG A 8 5.04 -12.42 -5.09
C ARG A 8 5.18 -11.98 -3.63
N TYR A 9 5.27 -10.67 -3.38
CA TYR A 9 5.58 -10.12 -2.06
C TYR A 9 4.50 -9.18 -1.52
N LEU A 10 3.72 -8.53 -2.39
CA LEU A 10 2.63 -7.64 -2.00
C LEU A 10 1.33 -8.07 -2.66
N GLU A 11 0.23 -7.88 -1.95
CA GLU A 11 -1.09 -7.98 -2.56
C GLU A 11 -1.29 -6.85 -3.59
N PRO A 12 -2.09 -7.05 -4.66
CA PRO A 12 -2.33 -6.02 -5.67
C PRO A 12 -2.88 -4.71 -5.09
N GLY A 13 -3.70 -4.79 -4.03
CA GLY A 13 -4.25 -3.63 -3.33
C GLY A 13 -3.19 -2.83 -2.58
N GLU A 14 -2.27 -3.50 -1.88
CA GLU A 14 -1.16 -2.85 -1.17
C GLU A 14 -0.25 -2.14 -2.17
N SER A 15 0.19 -2.84 -3.22
CA SER A 15 1.08 -2.27 -4.25
C SER A 15 0.48 -1.02 -4.92
N LEU A 16 -0.83 -1.04 -5.17
CA LEU A 16 -1.53 0.10 -5.76
C LEU A 16 -1.60 1.27 -4.77
N GLY A 17 -1.91 0.99 -3.51
CA GLY A 17 -1.94 1.98 -2.44
C GLY A 17 -0.63 2.74 -2.35
N GLU A 18 0.50 2.04 -2.32
CA GLU A 18 1.84 2.63 -2.28
C GLU A 18 2.09 3.63 -3.43
N VAL A 19 1.74 3.22 -4.65
CA VAL A 19 1.89 4.08 -5.84
C VAL A 19 0.97 5.29 -5.76
N ILE A 20 -0.29 5.10 -5.38
CA ILE A 20 -1.27 6.19 -5.30
C ILE A 20 -0.85 7.20 -4.24
N PHE A 21 -0.48 6.75 -3.04
CA PHE A 21 -0.08 7.65 -1.95
C PHE A 21 1.18 8.44 -2.31
N GLY A 22 2.20 7.81 -2.91
CA GLY A 22 3.39 8.53 -3.36
C GLY A 22 3.11 9.58 -4.45
N LEU A 23 2.22 9.27 -5.40
CA LEU A 23 1.80 10.20 -6.44
C LEU A 23 0.96 11.36 -5.88
N ILE A 24 0.00 11.09 -4.99
CA ILE A 24 -0.81 12.12 -4.33
C ILE A 24 0.08 13.05 -3.52
N MET A 25 1.03 12.50 -2.75
CA MET A 25 1.97 13.30 -1.98
C MET A 25 2.74 14.27 -2.87
N LEU A 26 3.31 13.81 -3.99
CA LEU A 26 4.02 14.67 -4.93
C LEU A 26 3.10 15.72 -5.55
N LEU A 27 1.88 15.30 -5.91
CA LEU A 27 0.85 16.18 -6.48
C LEU A 27 0.47 17.30 -5.51
N THR A 28 0.45 17.06 -4.19
CA THR A 28 0.21 18.12 -3.20
C THR A 28 1.24 19.23 -3.29
N PHE A 29 2.54 18.90 -3.39
CA PHE A 29 3.58 19.91 -3.55
C PHE A 29 3.44 20.70 -4.86
N THR A 30 3.19 20.02 -5.97
CA THR A 30 3.17 20.66 -7.29
C THR A 30 1.86 21.42 -7.55
N LEU A 31 0.71 20.96 -7.06
CA LEU A 31 -0.53 21.75 -7.08
C LEU A 31 -0.45 22.92 -6.11
N GLY A 32 0.10 22.72 -4.90
CA GLY A 32 0.32 23.81 -3.94
C GLY A 32 1.18 24.92 -4.54
N ALA A 33 2.29 24.54 -5.19
CA ALA A 33 3.13 25.47 -5.94
C ALA A 33 2.38 26.19 -7.06
N SER A 34 1.46 25.51 -7.77
CA SER A 34 0.72 26.13 -8.87
C SER A 34 -0.24 27.25 -8.45
N VAL A 35 -0.61 27.31 -7.16
CA VAL A 35 -1.45 28.38 -6.59
C VAL A 35 -0.61 29.59 -6.17
N LEU A 36 0.69 29.41 -5.94
CA LEU A 36 1.60 30.50 -5.58
C LEU A 36 1.94 31.34 -6.82
N ALA A 37 1.55 32.61 -6.80
CA ALA A 37 1.87 33.54 -7.89
C ALA A 37 3.36 33.94 -7.88
N GLY A 38 3.97 34.05 -9.07
CA GLY A 38 5.29 34.65 -9.25
C GLY A 38 6.49 33.77 -8.89
N LEU A 39 6.32 32.44 -8.83
CA LEU A 39 7.44 31.51 -8.63
C LEU A 39 8.46 31.62 -9.76
N ASP A 40 9.74 31.71 -9.40
CA ASP A 40 10.84 31.52 -10.34
C ASP A 40 11.19 30.04 -10.52
N ILE A 41 11.96 29.73 -11.56
CA ILE A 41 12.35 28.34 -11.88
C ILE A 41 13.24 27.72 -10.82
N ILE A 42 14.04 28.51 -10.11
CA ILE A 42 14.94 28.02 -9.07
C ILE A 42 14.08 27.51 -7.91
N THR A 43 13.10 28.29 -7.48
CA THR A 43 12.16 27.94 -6.41
C THR A 43 11.32 26.73 -6.80
N ALA A 44 10.85 26.68 -8.05
CA ALA A 44 10.11 25.53 -8.58
C ALA A 44 10.96 24.23 -8.54
N ARG A 45 12.26 24.32 -8.89
CA ARG A 45 13.22 23.22 -8.77
C ARG A 45 13.47 22.80 -7.32
N HIS A 46 13.52 23.75 -6.38
CA HIS A 46 13.62 23.43 -4.95
C HIS A 46 12.37 22.72 -4.43
N ILE A 47 11.18 23.14 -4.86
CA ILE A 47 9.92 22.49 -4.46
C ILE A 47 9.88 21.04 -4.96
N ILE A 48 10.21 20.78 -6.23
CA ILE A 48 10.19 19.40 -6.72
C ILE A 48 11.28 18.54 -6.06
N LEU A 49 12.46 19.10 -5.77
CA LEU A 49 13.49 18.40 -5.00
C LEU A 49 13.01 18.07 -3.58
N ALA A 50 12.34 19.00 -2.91
CA ALA A 50 11.74 18.78 -1.61
C ALA A 50 10.64 17.70 -1.68
N ALA A 51 9.80 17.72 -2.72
CA ALA A 51 8.74 16.76 -2.94
C ALA A 51 9.28 15.34 -3.21
N ILE A 52 10.35 15.22 -3.99
CA ILE A 52 11.07 13.95 -4.19
C ILE A 52 11.67 13.48 -2.87
N GLY A 53 12.38 14.34 -2.14
CA GLY A 53 12.95 14.00 -0.84
C GLY A 53 11.91 13.53 0.17
N CYS A 54 10.74 14.18 0.18
CA CYS A 54 9.58 13.79 0.99
C CYS A 54 9.09 12.38 0.61
N ASN A 55 8.94 12.09 -0.68
CA ASN A 55 8.55 10.76 -1.17
C ASN A 55 9.56 9.67 -0.82
N LEU A 56 10.87 9.96 -0.91
CA LEU A 56 11.90 9.00 -0.50
C LEU A 56 11.82 8.71 1.00
N ALA A 57 11.65 9.75 1.82
CA ALA A 57 11.49 9.59 3.27
C ALA A 57 10.23 8.77 3.60
N TRP A 58 9.11 9.08 2.95
CA TRP A 58 7.87 8.33 3.10
C TRP A 58 8.03 6.86 2.69
N GLY A 59 8.66 6.57 1.56
CA GLY A 59 8.92 5.20 1.13
C GLY A 59 9.80 4.40 2.10
N ILE A 60 10.73 5.06 2.81
CA ILE A 60 11.52 4.40 3.88
C ILE A 60 10.63 4.07 5.08
N ILE A 61 9.75 4.98 5.46
CA ILE A 61 8.79 4.79 6.56
C ILE A 61 7.86 3.61 6.22
N ASP A 62 7.28 3.59 5.02
CA ASP A 62 6.39 2.51 4.59
C ASP A 62 7.12 1.17 4.49
N ALA A 63 8.35 1.15 3.99
CA ALA A 63 9.19 -0.05 3.98
C ALA A 63 9.42 -0.59 5.41
N ALA A 64 9.69 0.29 6.38
CA ALA A 64 9.84 -0.10 7.78
C ALA A 64 8.52 -0.60 8.37
N MET A 65 7.41 0.08 8.08
CA MET A 65 6.06 -0.32 8.52
C MET A 65 5.65 -1.67 7.92
N PHE A 66 6.01 -1.95 6.68
CA PHE A 66 5.78 -3.24 6.04
C PHE A 66 6.51 -4.39 6.76
N VAL A 67 7.78 -4.20 7.11
CA VAL A 67 8.54 -5.19 7.90
C VAL A 67 7.91 -5.39 9.27
N MET A 68 7.51 -4.31 9.94
CA MET A 68 6.84 -4.37 11.24
C MET A 68 5.50 -5.09 11.15
N GLY A 69 4.68 -4.81 10.13
CA GLY A 69 3.41 -5.49 9.87
C GLY A 69 3.60 -6.98 9.62
N SER A 70 4.58 -7.34 8.78
CA SER A 70 4.95 -8.73 8.50
C SER A 70 5.39 -9.47 9.77
N LEU A 71 6.18 -8.82 10.62
CA LEU A 71 6.59 -9.38 11.91
C LEU A 71 5.40 -9.51 12.87
N PHE A 72 4.52 -8.51 12.93
CA PHE A 72 3.35 -8.49 13.78
C PHE A 72 2.37 -9.62 13.44
N LEU A 73 2.04 -9.82 12.16
CA LEU A 73 1.19 -10.92 11.69
C LEU A 73 1.78 -12.28 12.09
N ARG A 74 3.11 -12.44 11.94
CA ARG A 74 3.80 -13.68 12.35
C ARG A 74 3.83 -13.86 13.86
N ALA A 75 3.96 -12.78 14.63
CA ALA A 75 3.88 -12.80 16.08
C ALA A 75 2.48 -13.17 16.57
N GLN A 76 1.44 -12.66 15.92
CA GLN A 76 0.06 -13.02 16.20
C GLN A 76 -0.20 -14.51 15.91
N LEU A 77 0.29 -15.03 14.77
CA LEU A 77 0.19 -16.45 14.43
C LEU A 77 0.97 -17.33 15.42
N SER A 78 2.17 -16.90 15.81
CA SER A 78 2.99 -17.57 16.84
C SER A 78 2.26 -17.63 18.19
N ARG A 79 1.62 -16.53 18.60
CA ARG A 79 0.80 -16.46 19.82
C ARG A 79 -0.42 -17.38 19.73
N PHE A 80 -1.11 -17.39 18.59
CA PHE A 80 -2.25 -18.29 18.36
C PHE A 80 -1.84 -19.76 18.46
N HIS A 81 -0.72 -20.11 17.81
CA HIS A 81 -0.14 -21.46 17.89
C HIS A 81 0.23 -21.84 19.33
N ARG A 82 0.81 -20.91 20.10
CA ARG A 82 1.11 -21.12 21.53
C ARG A 82 -0.15 -21.41 22.34
N LEU A 83 -1.21 -20.62 22.17
CA LEU A 83 -2.49 -20.84 22.87
C LEU A 83 -3.08 -22.22 22.56
N MET A 84 -2.90 -22.73 21.34
CA MET A 84 -3.36 -24.07 20.96
C MET A 84 -2.53 -25.19 21.57
N GLN A 85 -1.21 -24.98 21.73
CA GLN A 85 -0.32 -25.95 22.39
C GLN A 85 -0.51 -25.98 23.91
N GLU A 86 -0.91 -24.86 24.51
CA GLU A 86 -1.18 -24.73 25.96
C GLU A 86 -2.63 -25.09 26.33
N ALA A 87 -3.49 -25.37 25.34
CA ALA A 87 -4.87 -25.77 25.59
C ALA A 87 -4.90 -27.09 26.39
N LYS A 88 -5.57 -27.05 27.56
CA LYS A 88 -5.63 -28.17 28.51
C LYS A 88 -6.28 -29.42 27.91
N ASP A 89 -7.24 -29.25 27.02
CA ASP A 89 -8.01 -30.32 26.42
C ASP A 89 -8.38 -30.04 24.96
N HIS A 90 -8.70 -31.11 24.23
CA HIS A 90 -9.08 -31.11 22.81
C HIS A 90 -10.26 -30.17 22.54
N LYS A 91 -11.28 -30.21 23.41
CA LYS A 91 -12.51 -29.42 23.26
C LYS A 91 -12.25 -27.91 23.37
N THR A 92 -11.45 -27.46 24.34
CA THR A 92 -11.14 -26.02 24.49
C THR A 92 -10.33 -25.48 23.32
N GLY A 93 -9.39 -26.27 22.78
CA GLY A 93 -8.60 -25.87 21.61
C GLY A 93 -9.46 -25.69 20.35
N ILE A 94 -10.38 -26.62 20.09
CA ILE A 94 -11.29 -26.54 18.95
C ILE A 94 -12.27 -25.39 19.10
N ALA A 95 -12.84 -25.19 20.29
CA ALA A 95 -13.76 -24.09 20.56
C ALA A 95 -13.10 -22.71 20.30
N ALA A 96 -11.80 -22.57 20.59
CA ALA A 96 -11.06 -21.35 20.30
C ALA A 96 -10.87 -21.10 18.79
N ILE A 97 -10.57 -22.15 18.00
CA ILE A 97 -10.46 -22.05 16.53
C ILE A 97 -11.83 -21.76 15.92
N ARG A 98 -12.87 -22.46 16.37
CA ARG A 98 -14.25 -22.25 15.94
C ARG A 98 -14.68 -20.80 16.12
N ARG A 99 -14.42 -20.17 17.28
CA ARG A 99 -14.73 -18.75 17.49
C ARG A 99 -14.04 -17.82 16.48
N VAL A 100 -12.83 -18.17 16.03
CA VAL A 100 -12.12 -17.38 15.01
C VAL A 100 -12.76 -17.57 13.63
N ILE A 101 -13.17 -18.79 13.30
CA ILE A 101 -13.87 -19.11 12.05
C ILE A 101 -15.24 -18.43 12.03
N ASP A 102 -16.07 -18.65 13.05
CA ASP A 102 -17.41 -18.06 13.18
C ASP A 102 -17.35 -16.53 13.07
N ARG A 103 -16.38 -15.88 13.73
CA ARG A 103 -16.23 -14.42 13.69
C ARG A 103 -15.88 -13.88 12.30
N ARG A 104 -15.17 -14.66 11.47
CA ARG A 104 -14.65 -14.18 10.18
C ARG A 104 -15.43 -14.69 8.97
N TYR A 105 -16.11 -15.82 9.12
CA TYR A 105 -16.77 -16.56 8.03
C TYR A 105 -18.15 -17.12 8.40
N GLY A 106 -18.69 -16.78 9.59
CA GLY A 106 -19.94 -17.35 10.10
C GLY A 106 -21.16 -17.13 9.19
N GLU A 107 -21.17 -16.08 8.38
CA GLU A 107 -22.25 -15.82 7.40
C GLU A 107 -22.23 -16.78 6.20
N PHE A 108 -21.08 -17.37 5.89
CA PHE A 108 -20.86 -18.19 4.69
C PHE A 108 -20.57 -19.67 5.00
N SER A 109 -20.56 -20.06 6.28
CA SER A 109 -20.16 -21.40 6.70
C SER A 109 -21.34 -22.14 7.32
N ALA A 110 -21.63 -23.35 6.84
CA ALA A 110 -22.54 -24.24 7.55
C ALA A 110 -21.89 -24.66 8.88
N PRO A 111 -22.67 -24.80 9.97
CA PRO A 111 -22.13 -25.18 11.28
C PRO A 111 -21.27 -26.45 11.27
N GLU A 112 -21.64 -27.41 10.43
CA GLU A 112 -20.95 -28.69 10.27
C GLU A 112 -19.56 -28.52 9.64
N ASP A 113 -19.44 -27.63 8.65
CA ASP A 113 -18.18 -27.33 7.98
C ASP A 113 -17.20 -26.61 8.91
N VAL A 114 -17.71 -25.75 9.80
CA VAL A 114 -16.91 -25.05 10.81
C VAL A 114 -16.25 -26.03 11.77
N ASP A 115 -17.01 -27.01 12.26
CA ASP A 115 -16.49 -28.00 13.21
C ASP A 115 -15.45 -28.92 12.53
N HIS A 116 -15.68 -29.34 11.28
CA HIS A 116 -14.70 -30.11 10.50
C HIS A 116 -13.41 -29.33 10.23
N LEU A 117 -13.52 -28.05 9.85
CA LEU A 117 -12.38 -27.19 9.58
C LEU A 117 -11.59 -26.91 10.87
N ALA A 118 -12.28 -26.63 11.98
CA ALA A 118 -11.66 -26.41 13.27
C ALA A 118 -10.87 -27.62 13.76
N GLU A 119 -11.42 -28.83 13.62
CA GLU A 119 -10.75 -30.10 13.94
C GLU A 119 -9.50 -30.31 13.06
N GLY A 120 -9.61 -30.09 11.74
CA GLY A 120 -8.50 -30.22 10.80
C GLY A 120 -7.34 -29.26 11.09
N ILE A 121 -7.65 -27.99 11.39
CA ILE A 121 -6.68 -26.98 11.77
C ILE A 121 -6.03 -27.35 13.10
N TYR A 122 -6.82 -27.78 14.10
CA TYR A 122 -6.31 -28.18 15.41
C TYR A 122 -5.31 -29.33 15.31
N ARG A 123 -5.67 -30.40 14.58
CA ARG A 123 -4.78 -31.56 14.36
C ARG A 123 -3.49 -31.17 13.65
N THR A 124 -3.57 -30.31 12.65
CA THR A 124 -2.40 -29.85 11.89
C THR A 124 -1.47 -29.00 12.74
N MET A 125 -2.01 -28.18 13.65
CA MET A 125 -1.23 -27.29 14.49
C MET A 125 -0.65 -27.99 15.74
N LYS A 126 -1.37 -28.96 16.31
CA LYS A 126 -0.93 -29.73 17.48
C LYS A 126 0.30 -30.57 17.14
N GLY A 127 1.33 -30.51 17.98
CA GLY A 127 2.59 -31.25 17.77
C GLY A 127 3.58 -30.67 16.76
N ARG A 128 3.20 -29.64 15.97
CA ARG A 128 4.18 -28.93 15.13
C ARG A 128 5.09 -28.02 15.96
N ARG A 129 6.33 -27.82 15.48
CA ARG A 129 7.31 -26.93 16.12
C ARG A 129 6.77 -25.50 16.21
N ARG A 130 6.95 -24.85 17.37
CA ARG A 130 6.55 -23.45 17.60
C ARG A 130 7.08 -22.54 16.49
N LEU A 131 6.18 -21.79 15.87
CA LEU A 131 6.55 -20.74 14.93
C LEU A 131 7.26 -19.63 15.68
N ARG A 132 8.49 -19.27 15.30
CA ARG A 132 9.18 -18.10 15.85
C ARG A 132 8.92 -16.91 14.93
N ALA A 133 8.44 -15.80 15.50
CA ALA A 133 8.32 -14.55 14.75
C ALA A 133 9.71 -13.96 14.56
N ARG A 134 10.19 -13.95 13.32
CA ARG A 134 11.47 -13.36 12.92
C ARG A 134 11.30 -12.69 11.57
N VAL A 135 12.06 -11.61 11.39
CA VAL A 135 12.24 -10.98 10.08
C VAL A 135 12.95 -11.98 9.17
N LYS A 136 12.38 -12.18 7.97
CA LYS A 136 12.92 -13.02 6.91
C LYS A 136 13.41 -12.15 5.76
N ARG A 137 14.20 -12.76 4.88
CA ARG A 137 14.67 -12.12 3.64
C ARG A 137 13.51 -11.66 2.75
N ASP A 138 12.43 -12.43 2.70
CA ASP A 138 11.23 -12.06 1.94
C ASP A 138 10.59 -10.76 2.45
N ASP A 139 10.66 -10.49 3.77
CA ASP A 139 10.12 -9.27 4.35
C ASP A 139 10.96 -8.05 3.94
N LEU A 140 12.28 -8.21 3.86
CA LEU A 140 13.19 -7.16 3.38
C LEU A 140 13.04 -6.93 1.87
N MET A 141 12.77 -7.98 1.10
CA MET A 141 12.51 -7.85 -0.33
C MET A 141 11.18 -7.13 -0.58
N GLY A 142 10.13 -7.48 0.16
CA GLY A 142 8.85 -6.77 0.11
C GLY A 142 9.00 -5.29 0.49
N ALA A 143 9.76 -4.99 1.55
CA ALA A 143 10.07 -3.62 1.96
C ALA A 143 10.81 -2.82 0.87
N LEU A 144 11.77 -3.45 0.17
CA LEU A 144 12.45 -2.83 -0.96
C LEU A 144 11.49 -2.55 -2.13
N ILE A 145 10.53 -3.45 -2.38
CA ILE A 145 9.50 -3.25 -3.39
C ILE A 145 8.57 -2.10 -3.01
N VAL A 146 8.11 -2.04 -1.76
CA VAL A 146 7.33 -0.91 -1.22
C VAL A 146 8.06 0.41 -1.46
N PHE A 147 9.32 0.50 -1.02
CA PHE A 147 10.14 1.69 -1.23
C PHE A 147 10.24 2.07 -2.72
N ALA A 148 10.50 1.09 -3.60
CA ALA A 148 10.60 1.34 -5.04
C ALA A 148 9.27 1.76 -5.67
N LEU A 149 8.14 1.27 -5.17
CA LEU A 149 6.79 1.63 -5.64
C LEU A 149 6.39 3.04 -5.20
N VAL A 150 6.86 3.52 -4.06
CA VAL A 150 6.63 4.91 -3.61
C VAL A 150 7.60 5.86 -4.32
N ALA A 151 8.90 5.56 -4.27
CA ALA A 151 9.94 6.47 -4.77
C ALA A 151 10.03 6.49 -6.30
N GLY A 152 9.93 5.33 -6.96
CA GLY A 152 10.12 5.21 -8.42
C GLY A 152 9.16 6.09 -9.25
N PRO A 153 7.85 6.10 -8.96
CA PRO A 153 6.88 6.94 -9.67
C PRO A 153 7.08 8.45 -9.50
N SER A 154 7.92 8.89 -8.56
CA SER A 154 8.24 10.33 -8.40
C SER A 154 9.17 10.87 -9.48
N LEU A 155 9.88 10.01 -10.22
CA LEU A 155 10.87 10.43 -11.21
C LEU A 155 10.26 11.03 -12.48
N PRO A 156 9.25 10.43 -13.13
CA PRO A 156 8.69 11.01 -14.36
C PRO A 156 8.12 12.43 -14.20
N PRO A 157 7.37 12.75 -13.12
CA PRO A 157 6.92 14.13 -12.85
C PRO A 157 8.04 15.13 -12.62
N ALA A 158 9.24 14.69 -12.24
CA ALA A 158 10.39 15.56 -12.03
C ALA A 158 11.07 15.98 -13.34
N LEU A 159 10.91 15.19 -14.42
CA LEU A 159 11.58 15.43 -15.70
C LEU A 159 11.30 16.82 -16.31
N PRO A 160 10.06 17.36 -16.32
CA PRO A 160 9.80 18.69 -16.86
C PRO A 160 10.68 19.79 -16.27
N PHE A 161 11.03 19.73 -14.98
CA PHE A 161 11.85 20.74 -14.32
C PHE A 161 13.33 20.74 -14.77
N LEU A 162 13.78 19.67 -15.42
CA LEU A 162 15.13 19.55 -16.00
C LEU A 162 15.22 20.12 -17.41
N PHE A 163 14.12 20.11 -18.16
CA PHE A 163 14.10 20.47 -19.59
C PHE A 163 13.34 21.76 -19.90
N VAL A 164 12.52 22.26 -18.97
CA VAL A 164 11.68 23.43 -19.14
C VAL A 164 12.11 24.52 -18.16
N ASP A 165 12.50 25.68 -18.70
CA ASP A 165 12.95 26.82 -17.90
C ASP A 165 11.78 27.69 -17.40
N ASP A 166 10.62 27.62 -18.05
CA ASP A 166 9.42 28.30 -17.58
C ASP A 166 8.81 27.52 -16.40
N PRO A 167 8.78 28.10 -15.17
CA PRO A 167 8.27 27.42 -13.99
C PRO A 167 6.79 27.06 -14.10
N PHE A 168 5.99 27.91 -14.73
CA PHE A 168 4.56 27.69 -14.88
C PHE A 168 4.28 26.51 -15.81
N VAL A 169 5.02 26.42 -16.92
CA VAL A 169 4.92 25.29 -17.85
C VAL A 169 5.45 24.02 -17.21
N ALA A 170 6.59 24.07 -16.52
CA ALA A 170 7.18 22.91 -15.84
C ALA A 170 6.23 22.29 -14.80
N ILE A 171 5.62 23.13 -13.94
CA ILE A 171 4.65 22.68 -12.92
C ILE A 171 3.41 22.06 -13.57
N ARG A 172 2.87 22.67 -14.63
CA ARG A 172 1.69 22.13 -15.33
C ARG A 172 1.97 20.79 -16.01
N LEU A 173 3.12 20.64 -16.65
CA LEU A 173 3.54 19.37 -17.23
C LEU A 173 3.72 18.30 -16.15
N SER A 174 4.34 18.64 -15.02
CA SER A 174 4.45 17.73 -13.87
C SER A 174 3.07 17.28 -13.36
N ASN A 175 2.15 18.23 -13.17
CA ASN A 175 0.77 17.93 -12.74
C ASN A 175 0.04 17.05 -13.76
N ALA A 176 0.21 17.30 -15.05
CA ALA A 176 -0.38 16.47 -16.10
C ALA A 176 0.17 15.03 -16.09
N ILE A 177 1.48 14.86 -15.88
CA ILE A 177 2.12 13.55 -15.73
C ILE A 177 1.56 12.84 -14.50
N LEU A 178 1.48 13.51 -13.35
CA LEU A 178 0.95 12.94 -12.11
C LEU A 178 -0.49 12.48 -12.23
N ILE A 179 -1.37 13.33 -12.78
CA ILE A 179 -2.78 12.99 -13.01
C ILE A 179 -2.88 11.83 -14.01
N GLY A 180 -2.07 11.83 -15.07
CA GLY A 180 -2.01 10.73 -16.03
C GLY A 180 -1.55 9.41 -15.41
N MET A 181 -0.58 9.45 -14.50
CA MET A 181 -0.10 8.27 -13.76
C MET A 181 -1.15 7.75 -12.78
N LEU A 182 -1.85 8.64 -12.06
CA LEU A 182 -2.98 8.28 -11.21
C LEU A 182 -4.11 7.64 -12.03
N PHE A 183 -4.44 8.22 -13.18
CA PHE A 183 -5.41 7.65 -14.11
C PHE A 183 -4.99 6.25 -14.54
N LEU A 184 -3.74 6.08 -14.96
CA LEU A 184 -3.22 4.79 -15.40
C LEU A 184 -3.20 3.75 -14.28
N ALA A 185 -2.90 4.15 -13.05
CA ALA A 185 -2.96 3.29 -11.87
C ALA A 185 -4.39 2.76 -11.66
N GLY A 186 -5.39 3.65 -11.65
CA GLY A 186 -6.79 3.27 -11.51
C GLY A 186 -7.32 2.45 -12.69
N PHE A 187 -6.93 2.81 -13.91
CA PHE A 187 -7.27 2.08 -15.13
C PHE A 187 -6.71 0.64 -15.09
N ARG A 188 -5.46 0.48 -14.66
CA ARG A 188 -4.84 -0.85 -14.54
C ARG A 188 -5.46 -1.64 -13.40
N TRP A 189 -5.87 -0.98 -12.33
CA TRP A 189 -6.49 -1.63 -11.18
C TRP A 189 -7.88 -2.19 -11.48
N ALA A 190 -8.63 -1.55 -12.37
CA ALA A 190 -9.91 -2.08 -12.82
C ALA A 190 -9.84 -3.48 -13.44
N HIS A 191 -8.66 -3.98 -13.85
CA HIS A 191 -8.53 -5.37 -14.26
C HIS A 191 -8.63 -6.38 -13.10
N TYR A 192 -8.51 -5.94 -11.86
CA TYR A 192 -8.70 -6.76 -10.66
C TYR A 192 -10.12 -6.67 -10.09
N THR A 193 -10.99 -5.86 -10.69
CA THR A 193 -12.39 -5.67 -10.27
C THR A 193 -13.32 -5.77 -11.48
N ASP A 194 -14.63 -5.88 -11.26
CA ASP A 194 -15.60 -5.88 -12.37
C ASP A 194 -16.00 -4.45 -12.80
N VAL A 195 -15.20 -3.45 -12.46
CA VAL A 195 -15.47 -2.03 -12.76
C VAL A 195 -14.91 -1.67 -14.13
N ASN A 196 -15.60 -0.81 -14.88
CA ASN A 196 -15.10 -0.29 -16.15
C ASN A 196 -13.77 0.48 -15.96
N PRO A 197 -12.68 0.12 -16.67
CA PRO A 197 -11.36 0.73 -16.50
C PRO A 197 -11.28 2.24 -16.68
N TRP A 198 -12.05 2.79 -17.61
CA TRP A 198 -12.07 4.24 -17.84
C TRP A 198 -12.70 4.99 -16.67
N TRP A 199 -13.75 4.43 -16.08
CA TRP A 199 -14.39 4.98 -14.90
C TRP A 199 -13.50 4.87 -13.67
N ALA A 200 -12.84 3.73 -13.45
CA ALA A 200 -11.93 3.56 -12.33
C ALA A 200 -10.75 4.55 -12.37
N GLY A 201 -10.11 4.71 -13.53
CA GLY A 201 -9.02 5.69 -13.71
C GLY A 201 -9.50 7.12 -13.53
N GLY A 202 -10.65 7.47 -14.12
CA GLY A 202 -11.24 8.81 -14.02
C GLY A 202 -11.62 9.18 -12.60
N LEU A 203 -12.33 8.29 -11.90
CA LEU A 203 -12.74 8.49 -10.50
C LEU A 203 -11.55 8.59 -9.57
N LEU A 204 -10.54 7.73 -9.72
CA LEU A 204 -9.33 7.79 -8.90
C LEU A 204 -8.60 9.12 -9.08
N SER A 205 -8.44 9.57 -10.32
CA SER A 205 -7.77 10.85 -10.62
C SER A 205 -8.54 12.03 -10.05
N LEU A 206 -9.86 12.05 -10.24
CA LEU A 206 -10.73 13.09 -9.71
C LEU A 206 -10.71 13.13 -8.18
N PHE A 207 -10.82 11.96 -7.54
CA PHE A 207 -10.75 11.82 -6.10
C PHE A 207 -9.39 12.30 -5.55
N SER A 208 -8.30 11.93 -6.22
CA SER A 208 -6.94 12.34 -5.84
C SER A 208 -6.78 13.86 -5.91
N VAL A 209 -7.23 14.50 -7.00
CA VAL A 209 -7.19 15.96 -7.13
C VAL A 209 -8.06 16.64 -6.07
N ALA A 210 -9.24 16.09 -5.76
CA ALA A 210 -10.11 16.62 -4.72
C ALA A 210 -9.46 16.52 -3.33
N LEU A 211 -8.83 15.40 -3.00
CA LEU A 211 -8.08 15.24 -1.74
C LEU A 211 -6.93 16.24 -1.63
N VAL A 212 -6.17 16.44 -2.70
CA VAL A 212 -5.09 17.44 -2.74
C VAL A 212 -5.64 18.86 -2.55
N ALA A 213 -6.77 19.19 -3.18
CA ALA A 213 -7.40 20.50 -3.00
C ALA A 213 -7.81 20.74 -1.53
N VAL A 214 -8.32 19.71 -0.85
CA VAL A 214 -8.62 19.77 0.58
C VAL A 214 -7.34 19.96 1.41
N ALA A 215 -6.27 19.22 1.11
CA ALA A 215 -5.00 19.36 1.82
C ALA A 215 -4.44 20.80 1.70
N ILE A 216 -4.47 21.37 0.50
CA ILE A 216 -4.07 22.76 0.26
C ILE A 216 -4.94 23.74 1.05
N ALA A 217 -6.26 23.54 1.07
CA ALA A 217 -7.18 24.39 1.83
C ALA A 217 -6.93 24.33 3.35
N LEU A 218 -6.43 23.21 3.86
CA LEU A 218 -6.10 23.01 5.27
C LEU A 218 -4.70 23.51 5.66
N GLY A 219 -3.95 24.08 4.72
CA GLY A 219 -2.65 24.68 4.99
C GLY A 219 -1.50 24.12 4.16
N GLY A 220 -1.74 23.07 3.38
CA GLY A 220 -0.72 22.40 2.57
C GLY A 220 0.17 21.49 3.40
#